data_AF-A0A2U9IK09-F1
#
_entry.id   AF-A0A2U9IK09-F1
#
_cell.length_a   1.000
_cell.length_b   1.000
_cell.length_c   1.000
_cell.angle_alpha   90.00
_cell.angle_beta   90.00
_cell.angle_gamma   90.00
#
_symmetry.space_group_name_H-M   'P 1'
#
loop_
_entity.id
_entity.type
_entity.pdbx_description
1 polymer ?
#
loop_
_entity_poly.entity_id
_entity_poly.type
_entity_poly.pdbx_seq_one_letter_code
_entity_poly.pdbx_strand_id
1 'polypeptide(L)'
;MQWNFKNNKINSNNNYNNLVCSVDEIASSKSIQEIKAKYNISQQIIHKFVSEYIIKVHVEKKLSENEFLNKFELPREAKLELVTDIKQQLSKKENI
;
A
#
# COMPACT_ATOMS: atom_id res chain seq x y z
N MET A 1 -25.38 -21.63 33.34
CA MET A 1 -24.75 -20.31 33.08
C MET A 1 -24.93 -19.99 31.60
N GLN A 2 -25.82 -19.05 31.28
CA GLN A 2 -26.11 -18.64 29.91
C GLN A 2 -25.11 -17.55 29.50
N TRP A 3 -24.25 -17.85 28.54
CA TRP A 3 -23.33 -16.87 27.98
C TRP A 3 -24.09 -15.96 27.01
N ASN A 4 -24.48 -14.78 27.48
CA ASN A 4 -24.97 -13.72 26.60
C ASN A 4 -23.77 -13.05 25.91
N PHE A 5 -23.44 -13.52 24.71
CA PHE A 5 -22.65 -12.74 23.77
C PHE A 5 -23.47 -11.52 23.38
N LYS A 6 -23.25 -10.40 24.08
CA LYS A 6 -23.63 -9.08 23.55
C LYS A 6 -22.89 -8.94 22.24
N ASN A 7 -23.60 -9.15 21.13
CA ASN A 7 -23.21 -8.71 19.80
C ASN A 7 -23.08 -7.18 19.83
N ASN A 8 -21.96 -6.70 20.37
CA ASN A 8 -21.46 -5.39 20.03
C ASN A 8 -21.19 -5.50 18.54
N LYS A 9 -22.05 -4.87 17.73
CA LYS A 9 -21.82 -4.62 16.31
C LYS A 9 -20.38 -4.16 16.18
N ILE A 10 -19.49 -5.08 15.80
CA ILE A 10 -18.19 -4.72 15.28
C ILE A 10 -18.59 -3.93 14.04
N ASN A 11 -18.43 -2.62 14.12
CA ASN A 11 -18.56 -1.74 12.98
C ASN A 11 -17.34 -2.07 12.11
N SER A 12 -17.43 -3.21 11.44
CA SER A 12 -16.36 -3.75 10.62
C SER A 12 -16.16 -2.80 9.45
N ASN A 13 -15.03 -2.11 9.48
CA ASN A 13 -13.95 -2.47 8.56
C ASN A 13 -14.23 -2.46 7.05
N ASN A 14 -15.16 -1.68 6.52
CA ASN A 14 -15.32 -1.69 5.05
C ASN A 14 -14.23 -0.91 4.28
N ASN A 15 -13.62 0.14 4.84
CA ASN A 15 -12.55 0.86 4.13
C ASN A 15 -11.15 0.29 4.37
N TYR A 16 -10.84 -0.15 5.60
CA TYR A 16 -9.50 -0.67 5.90
C TYR A 16 -9.24 -2.05 5.29
N ASN A 17 -10.23 -2.95 5.23
CA ASN A 17 -10.06 -4.22 4.51
C ASN A 17 -9.82 -4.00 3.02
N ASN A 18 -10.50 -3.02 2.41
CA ASN A 18 -10.27 -2.67 1.00
C ASN A 18 -8.86 -2.10 0.77
N LEU A 19 -8.34 -1.32 1.73
CA LEU A 19 -6.98 -0.78 1.67
C LEU A 19 -5.92 -1.88 1.83
N VAL A 20 -6.10 -2.80 2.78
CA VAL A 20 -5.18 -3.93 2.98
C VAL A 20 -5.16 -4.86 1.77
N CYS A 21 -6.33 -5.22 1.22
CA CYS A 21 -6.39 -5.98 -0.04
C CYS A 21 -5.70 -5.22 -1.19
N SER A 22 -5.90 -3.90 -1.28
CA SER A 22 -5.26 -3.09 -2.33
C SER A 22 -3.75 -3.04 -2.21
N VAL A 23 -3.20 -2.98 -1.00
CA VAL A 23 -1.76 -3.05 -0.76
C VAL A 23 -1.19 -4.39 -1.21
N ASP A 24 -1.80 -5.49 -0.79
CA ASP A 24 -1.35 -6.85 -1.13
C ASP A 24 -1.42 -7.10 -2.64
N GLU A 25 -2.49 -6.66 -3.30
CA GLU A 25 -2.62 -6.74 -4.76
C GLU A 25 -1.56 -5.92 -5.47
N ILE A 26 -1.34 -4.67 -5.04
CA ILE A 26 -0.34 -3.79 -5.66
C ILE A 26 1.08 -4.35 -5.45
N ALA A 27 1.40 -4.78 -4.23
CA ALA A 27 2.71 -5.37 -3.90
C ALA A 27 2.96 -6.71 -4.60
N SER A 28 1.89 -7.47 -4.91
CA SER A 28 1.96 -8.72 -5.66
C SER A 28 1.93 -8.54 -7.18
N SER A 29 1.77 -7.31 -7.67
CA SER A 29 1.74 -7.01 -9.09
C SER A 29 3.04 -7.40 -9.79
N LYS A 30 2.91 -7.85 -11.03
CA LYS A 30 4.04 -8.33 -11.85
C LYS A 30 5.13 -7.27 -11.97
N SER A 31 4.76 -6.01 -12.20
CA SER A 31 5.70 -4.88 -12.27
C SER A 31 6.48 -4.71 -10.97
N ILE A 32 5.80 -4.76 -9.81
CA ILE A 32 6.44 -4.60 -8.50
C ILE A 32 7.36 -5.79 -8.20
N GLN A 33 6.98 -7.01 -8.60
CA GLN A 33 7.82 -8.20 -8.50
C GLN A 33 9.07 -8.11 -9.40
N GLU A 34 8.96 -7.51 -10.59
CA GLU A 34 10.11 -7.23 -11.47
C GLU A 34 11.04 -6.19 -10.84
N ILE A 35 10.51 -5.09 -10.29
CA ILE A 35 11.29 -4.09 -9.55
C ILE A 35 11.98 -4.72 -8.33
N LYS A 36 11.27 -5.61 -7.61
CA LYS A 36 11.82 -6.39 -6.50
C LYS A 36 13.06 -7.16 -6.93
N ALA A 37 12.97 -7.89 -8.04
CA ALA A 37 14.05 -8.70 -8.58
C ALA A 37 15.20 -7.83 -9.12
N LYS A 38 14.88 -6.73 -9.81
CA LYS A 38 15.85 -5.80 -10.42
C LYS A 38 16.72 -5.08 -9.39
N TYR A 39 16.13 -4.68 -8.26
CA TYR A 39 16.83 -3.94 -7.20
C TYR A 39 17.15 -4.78 -5.96
N ASN A 40 16.88 -6.10 -6.01
CA ASN A 40 17.07 -7.03 -4.91
C ASN A 40 16.44 -6.55 -3.57
N ILE A 41 15.23 -6.01 -3.64
CA ILE A 41 14.52 -5.44 -2.49
C ILE A 41 13.74 -6.56 -1.78
N SER A 42 13.69 -6.54 -0.46
CA SER A 42 12.86 -7.49 0.29
C SER A 42 11.37 -7.21 0.10
N GLN A 43 10.55 -8.25 -0.02
CA GLN A 43 9.09 -8.12 -0.16
C GLN A 43 8.46 -7.35 1.01
N GLN A 44 8.99 -7.51 2.22
CA GLN A 44 8.57 -6.73 3.39
C GLN A 44 8.77 -5.23 3.22
N ILE A 45 9.88 -4.81 2.59
CA ILE A 45 10.17 -3.40 2.33
C ILE A 45 9.20 -2.85 1.29
N ILE A 46 8.90 -3.63 0.25
CA ILE A 46 7.90 -3.25 -0.76
C ILE A 46 6.51 -3.11 -0.14
N HIS A 47 6.05 -4.11 0.64
CA HIS A 47 4.76 -4.02 1.32
C HIS A 47 4.69 -2.80 2.23
N LYS A 48 5.76 -2.54 3.00
CA LYS A 48 5.84 -1.35 3.85
C LYS A 48 5.79 -0.07 3.03
N PHE A 49 6.51 0.00 1.91
CA PHE A 49 6.54 1.14 1.01
C PHE A 49 5.16 1.41 0.40
N VAL A 50 4.53 0.40 -0.18
CA VAL A 50 3.18 0.49 -0.78
C VAL A 50 2.15 0.88 0.29
N SER A 51 2.19 0.25 1.46
CA SER A 51 1.29 0.57 2.57
C SER A 51 1.44 2.02 3.01
N GLU A 52 2.66 2.45 3.31
CA GLU A 52 2.88 3.82 3.75
C GLU A 52 2.58 4.84 2.67
N TYR A 53 2.83 4.52 1.39
CA TYR A 53 2.49 5.39 0.29
C TYR A 53 0.97 5.57 0.19
N ILE A 54 0.22 4.48 0.14
CA ILE A 54 -1.24 4.53 0.03
C ILE A 54 -1.83 5.23 1.26
N ILE A 55 -1.40 4.89 2.47
CA ILE A 55 -1.95 5.46 3.70
C ILE A 55 -1.54 6.94 3.84
N LYS A 56 -0.25 7.27 3.77
CA LYS A 56 0.24 8.61 4.12
C LYS A 56 0.12 9.62 2.98
N VAL A 57 0.26 9.18 1.73
CA VAL A 57 0.21 10.04 0.54
C VAL A 57 -1.20 10.07 -0.05
N HIS A 58 -1.84 8.91 -0.25
CA HIS A 58 -3.12 8.87 -0.95
C HIS A 58 -4.33 9.06 -0.02
N VAL A 59 -4.39 8.37 1.12
CA VAL A 59 -5.53 8.40 2.05
C VAL A 59 -5.45 9.60 3.01
N GLU A 60 -4.36 9.74 3.74
CA GLU A 60 -4.20 10.80 4.75
C GLU A 60 -3.73 12.13 4.15
N LYS A 61 -3.11 12.11 2.96
CA LYS A 61 -2.47 13.29 2.31
C LYS A 61 -1.59 14.11 3.26
N LYS A 62 -1.00 13.47 4.27
CA LYS A 62 -0.19 14.10 5.31
C LYS A 62 1.24 14.37 4.86
N LEU A 63 1.74 13.61 3.88
CA LEU A 63 3.07 13.80 3.31
C LEU A 63 3.00 14.01 1.80
N SER A 64 3.82 14.95 1.34
CA SER A 64 4.08 15.11 -0.10
C SER A 64 4.94 13.95 -0.60
N GLU A 65 4.73 13.58 -1.86
CA GLU A 65 5.43 12.48 -2.52
C GLU A 65 6.96 12.58 -2.38
N ASN A 66 7.52 13.78 -2.54
CA ASN A 66 8.95 14.03 -2.39
C ASN A 66 9.47 13.78 -0.97
N GLU A 67 8.67 14.10 0.06
CA GLU A 67 9.07 13.83 1.44
C GLU A 67 9.02 12.34 1.75
N PHE A 68 8.02 11.64 1.21
CA PHE A 68 7.93 10.18 1.33
C PHE A 68 9.12 9.48 0.65
N LEU A 69 9.49 9.92 -0.55
CA LEU A 69 10.64 9.37 -1.29
C LEU A 69 11.98 9.65 -0.60
N ASN A 70 12.11 10.75 0.13
CA ASN A 70 13.31 11.04 0.93
C ASN A 70 13.40 10.19 2.22
N LYS A 71 12.26 9.67 2.71
CA LYS A 71 12.21 8.91 3.96
C LYS A 71 12.68 7.46 3.84
N PHE A 72 12.66 6.89 2.64
CA PHE A 72 13.11 5.53 2.36
C PHE A 72 14.51 5.52 1.75
N GLU A 73 15.44 4.78 2.36
CA GLU A 73 16.80 4.52 1.84
C GLU A 73 16.80 3.47 0.72
N LEU A 74 16.02 3.73 -0.32
CA LEU A 74 15.98 2.93 -1.54
C LEU A 74 16.68 3.69 -2.68
N PRO A 75 17.11 3.00 -3.76
CA PRO A 75 17.57 3.65 -4.98
C PRO A 75 16.48 4.60 -5.50
N ARG A 76 16.87 5.80 -5.95
CA ARG A 76 15.91 6.83 -6.41
C ARG A 76 15.10 6.34 -7.61
N GLU A 77 15.73 5.57 -8.50
CA GLU A 77 15.06 4.93 -9.64
C GLU A 77 14.01 3.91 -9.18
N ALA A 78 14.36 3.00 -8.26
CA ALA A 78 13.42 2.02 -7.72
C ALA A 78 12.20 2.68 -7.06
N LYS A 79 12.44 3.77 -6.33
CA LYS A 79 11.39 4.57 -5.70
C LYS A 79 10.42 5.19 -6.71
N LEU A 80 10.95 5.78 -7.78
CA LEU A 80 10.13 6.38 -8.84
C LEU A 80 9.35 5.33 -9.61
N GLU A 81 9.97 4.19 -9.95
CA GLU A 81 9.28 3.08 -10.62
C GLU A 81 8.15 2.52 -9.74
N LEU A 82 8.41 2.28 -8.44
CA LEU A 82 7.39 1.83 -7.50
C LEU A 82 6.22 2.82 -7.39
N VAL A 83 6.49 4.11 -7.20
CA VAL A 83 5.44 5.12 -7.07
C VAL A 83 4.61 5.25 -8.34
N THR A 84 5.26 5.20 -9.51
CA THR A 84 4.57 5.27 -10.80
C THR A 84 3.62 4.10 -10.98
N ASP A 85 4.08 2.88 -10.65
CA ASP A 85 3.26 1.68 -10.77
C ASP A 85 2.11 1.67 -9.76
N ILE A 86 2.38 2.07 -8.50
CA ILE A 86 1.35 2.23 -7.46
C ILE A 86 0.28 3.24 -7.91
N LYS A 87 0.68 4.39 -8.47
CA LYS A 87 -0.25 5.38 -9.02
C LYS A 87 -1.09 4.82 -10.16
N GLN A 88 -0.48 4.13 -11.11
CA GLN A 88 -1.21 3.54 -12.24
C GLN A 88 -2.24 2.52 -11.76
N GLN A 89 -1.90 1.70 -10.76
CA GLN A 89 -2.82 0.73 -10.19
C GLN A 89 -3.95 1.39 -9.38
N LEU A 90 -3.64 2.44 -8.62
CA LEU A 90 -4.65 3.24 -7.92
C LEU A 90 -5.62 3.91 -8.91
N SER A 91 -5.11 4.56 -9.96
CA SER A 91 -5.95 5.20 -10.99
C SER A 91 -6.78 4.20 -11.81
N LYS A 92 -6.28 2.97 -12.02
CA LYS A 92 -7.09 1.89 -12.62
C LYS A 92 -8.23 1.46 -11.72
N LYS A 93 -8.02 1.43 -10.39
CA LYS A 93 -9.07 1.09 -9.41
C LYS A 93 -10.12 2.18 -9.24
N GLU A 94 -9.77 3.46 -9.40
CA GLU A 94 -10.75 4.56 -9.35
C GLU A 94 -11.64 4.66 -10.61
N ASN A 95 -11.28 4.00 -11.72
CA ASN A 95 -12.03 4.04 -12.98
C ASN A 95 -13.02 2.87 -13.18
N ILE A 96 -13.30 2.09 -12.13
CA ILE A 96 -14.22 0.94 -12.18
C ILE A 96 -15.46 1.24 -11.33
#